data_AF-A0A3A8FSS2-F1
#
_entry.id   AF-A0A3A8FSS2-F1
#
_cell.length_a   1.000
_cell.length_b   1.000
_cell.length_c   1.000
_cell.angle_alpha   90.00
_cell.angle_beta   90.00
_cell.angle_gamma   90.00
#
_symmetry.space_group_name_H-M   'P 1'
#
loop_
_entity.id
_entity.type
_entity.pdbx_description
1 polymer ?
#
loop_
_entity_poly.entity_id
_entity_poly.type
_entity_poly.pdbx_seq_one_letter_code
_entity_poly.pdbx_strand_id
1 'polypeptide(L)'
;METIGSLWLYLAFFGLVTVMLIIDFLGFKNNQGQEVKVKTAAYWSIAWVSVATLFGGGLWLYLQQTAGVAVANTKVMEYFAGYLLEKSLAVDNVFVWLMIFAAFAIPPALQRKLLLYGVLGAIVLRTIFIFIGAWFVQEFSWVLYIFGAFLVYTGFKFLKGQEEEDTNIEDMAILKWLRKHMRITPQMHEDKFFVRQNGMLWATPLFLVLILVEASDVIFAVDSIPAIFAVTTDPFIVLTANLMAILGLRAMFFLLSGAASKMHYLPYGLGLILVFIGFKMLMLDVFHMPIWISLGFIVITLAITAWLSIRHSKKYNETTL
;
A
#
# COMPACT_ATOMS: atom_id res chain seq x y z
N MET A 1 9.62 -22.66 -10.36
CA MET A 1 8.50 -21.75 -10.72
C MET A 1 8.80 -21.14 -12.07
N GLU A 2 7.84 -21.14 -13.00
CA GLU A 2 7.97 -20.40 -14.26
C GLU A 2 7.67 -18.92 -14.01
N THR A 3 8.72 -18.12 -13.91
CA THR A 3 8.61 -16.65 -13.86
C THR A 3 8.59 -16.13 -15.29
N ILE A 4 7.68 -15.19 -15.58
CA ILE A 4 7.76 -14.43 -16.84
C ILE A 4 8.85 -13.34 -16.78
N GLY A 5 9.39 -13.08 -15.58
CA GLY A 5 10.36 -12.02 -15.32
C GLY A 5 11.69 -12.29 -16.00
N SER A 6 11.87 -11.71 -17.19
CA SER A 6 13.20 -11.58 -17.80
C SER A 6 13.91 -10.35 -17.26
N LEU A 7 15.24 -10.34 -17.29
CA LEU A 7 16.03 -9.16 -16.91
C LEU A 7 15.57 -7.91 -17.65
N TRP A 8 15.20 -8.05 -18.93
CA TRP A 8 14.68 -6.97 -19.75
C TRP A 8 13.34 -6.41 -19.24
N LEU A 9 12.42 -7.27 -18.82
CA LEU A 9 11.13 -6.84 -18.26
C LEU A 9 11.31 -6.10 -16.94
N TYR A 10 12.20 -6.57 -16.05
CA TYR A 10 12.53 -5.86 -14.82
C TYR A 10 13.14 -4.48 -15.11
N LEU A 11 14.11 -4.40 -16.03
CA LEU A 11 14.74 -3.14 -16.42
C LEU A 11 13.72 -2.16 -17.04
N ALA A 12 12.87 -2.64 -17.95
CA ALA A 12 11.81 -1.84 -18.55
C ALA A 12 10.82 -1.33 -17.49
N PHE A 13 10.42 -2.20 -16.55
CA PHE A 13 9.53 -1.83 -15.46
C PHE A 13 10.16 -0.80 -14.52
N PHE A 14 11.38 -1.01 -14.02
CA PHE A 14 12.05 -0.04 -13.16
C PHE A 14 12.35 1.27 -13.87
N GLY A 15 12.66 1.25 -15.17
CA GLY A 15 12.77 2.45 -16.00
C GLY A 15 11.45 3.23 -16.04
N LEU A 16 10.35 2.52 -16.25
CA LEU A 16 9.00 3.09 -16.22
C LEU A 16 8.64 3.66 -14.84
N VAL A 17 8.92 2.94 -13.75
CA VAL A 17 8.74 3.42 -12.37
C VAL A 17 9.57 4.67 -12.11
N THR A 18 10.81 4.72 -12.59
CA THR A 18 11.69 5.89 -12.45
C THR A 18 11.12 7.11 -13.16
N VAL A 19 10.65 6.95 -14.40
CA VAL A 19 9.97 8.02 -15.16
C VAL A 19 8.73 8.50 -14.40
N MET A 20 7.94 7.57 -13.85
CA MET A 20 6.76 7.90 -13.04
C MET A 20 7.11 8.69 -11.79
N LEU A 21 8.14 8.30 -11.04
CA LEU A 21 8.60 9.02 -9.87
C LEU A 21 9.11 10.42 -10.23
N ILE A 22 9.76 10.58 -11.38
CA ILE A 22 10.16 11.90 -11.89
C ILE A 22 8.93 12.75 -12.21
N ILE A 23 7.93 12.20 -12.90
CA ILE A 23 6.67 12.91 -13.20
C ILE A 23 5.95 13.30 -11.91
N ASP A 24 5.89 12.40 -10.92
CA ASP A 24 5.30 12.66 -9.61
C ASP A 24 6.05 13.80 -8.90
N PHE A 25 7.38 13.76 -8.87
CA PHE A 25 8.22 14.80 -8.27
C PHE A 25 8.02 16.16 -8.94
N LEU A 26 8.03 16.21 -10.28
CA LEU A 26 7.89 17.45 -11.05
C LEU A 26 6.47 18.02 -11.00
N GLY A 27 5.46 17.17 -11.16
CA GLY A 27 4.05 17.57 -11.23
C GLY A 27 3.54 18.26 -9.95
N PHE A 28 4.12 17.95 -8.80
CA PHE A 28 3.76 18.57 -7.52
C PHE A 28 4.73 19.65 -7.05
N LYS A 29 5.88 19.83 -7.71
CA LYS A 29 6.83 20.91 -7.40
C LYS A 29 6.23 22.30 -7.64
N ASN A 30 5.25 22.43 -8.53
CA ASN A 30 4.66 23.72 -8.92
C ASN A 30 3.66 24.30 -7.89
N ASN A 31 3.27 23.56 -6.85
CA ASN A 31 2.27 23.97 -5.86
C ASN A 31 2.84 24.05 -4.42
N GLN A 32 4.10 24.48 -4.28
CA GLN A 32 4.73 24.71 -2.98
C GLN A 32 4.02 25.85 -2.24
N GLY A 33 3.11 25.51 -1.33
CA GLY A 33 2.47 26.45 -0.39
C GLY A 33 0.95 26.35 -0.28
N GLN A 34 0.25 25.69 -1.22
CA GLN A 34 -1.22 25.54 -1.17
C GLN A 34 -1.62 24.11 -0.81
N GLU A 35 -2.72 23.96 -0.06
CA GLU A 35 -3.37 22.68 0.20
C GLU A 35 -3.81 22.03 -1.11
N VAL A 36 -3.60 20.72 -1.24
CA VAL A 36 -4.01 19.98 -2.45
C VAL A 36 -5.53 19.86 -2.44
N LYS A 37 -6.19 20.56 -3.37
CA LYS A 37 -7.64 20.43 -3.56
C LYS A 37 -8.00 18.98 -3.89
N VAL A 38 -9.06 18.45 -3.26
CA VAL A 38 -9.56 17.08 -3.48
C VAL A 38 -9.79 16.78 -4.97
N LYS A 39 -10.27 17.75 -5.76
CA LYS A 39 -10.44 17.60 -7.22
C LYS A 39 -9.11 17.29 -7.92
N THR A 40 -8.04 18.00 -7.58
CA THR A 40 -6.70 17.77 -8.14
C THR A 40 -6.17 16.40 -7.73
N ALA A 41 -6.34 16.02 -6.46
CA ALA A 41 -5.98 14.69 -5.97
C ALA A 41 -6.73 13.56 -6.70
N ALA A 42 -8.01 13.77 -7.02
CA ALA A 42 -8.81 12.83 -7.80
C ALA A 42 -8.30 12.66 -9.24
N TYR A 43 -7.99 13.76 -9.95
CA TYR A 43 -7.40 13.67 -11.28
C TYR A 43 -6.06 12.93 -11.30
N TRP A 44 -5.19 13.21 -10.32
CA TRP A 44 -3.94 12.47 -10.17
C TRP A 44 -4.17 11.00 -9.86
N SER A 45 -5.12 10.68 -8.98
CA SER A 45 -5.49 9.29 -8.68
C SER A 45 -5.98 8.55 -9.93
N ILE A 46 -6.85 9.17 -10.73
CA ILE A 46 -7.33 8.60 -12.01
C ILE A 46 -6.16 8.39 -12.99
N ALA A 47 -5.24 9.35 -13.08
CA ALA A 47 -4.06 9.21 -13.93
C ALA A 47 -3.20 8.01 -13.52
N TRP A 48 -2.93 7.84 -12.22
CA TRP A 48 -2.19 6.70 -11.68
C TRP A 48 -2.87 5.36 -11.94
N VAL A 49 -4.19 5.28 -11.72
CA VAL A 49 -4.96 4.07 -12.03
C VAL A 49 -4.92 3.76 -13.52
N SER A 50 -5.10 4.77 -14.38
CA SER A 50 -5.06 4.60 -15.84
C SER A 50 -3.73 4.05 -16.31
N VAL A 51 -2.64 4.57 -15.75
CA VAL A 51 -1.27 4.10 -16.01
C VAL A 51 -1.09 2.63 -15.59
N ALA A 52 -1.54 2.25 -14.40
CA ALA A 52 -1.48 0.87 -13.94
C ALA A 52 -2.30 -0.08 -14.83
N THR A 53 -3.46 0.37 -15.31
CA THR A 53 -4.29 -0.39 -16.27
C THR A 53 -3.61 -0.51 -17.63
N LEU A 54 -3.01 0.57 -18.15
CA LEU A 54 -2.26 0.56 -19.40
C LEU A 54 -1.04 -0.36 -19.32
N PHE A 55 -0.35 -0.41 -18.18
CA PHE A 55 0.71 -1.38 -17.96
C PHE A 55 0.20 -2.82 -18.06
N GLY A 56 -0.94 -3.14 -17.42
CA GLY A 56 -1.56 -4.46 -17.54
C GLY A 56 -1.94 -4.82 -18.98
N GLY A 57 -2.49 -3.87 -19.75
CA GLY A 57 -2.78 -4.05 -21.18
C GLY A 57 -1.52 -4.22 -22.03
N GLY A 58 -0.47 -3.44 -21.77
CA GLY A 58 0.83 -3.57 -22.43
C GLY A 58 1.51 -4.91 -22.14
N LEU A 59 1.43 -5.38 -20.89
CA LEU A 59 1.91 -6.70 -20.48
C LEU A 59 1.15 -7.81 -21.20
N TRP A 60 -0.17 -7.67 -21.36
CA TRP A 60 -0.98 -8.63 -22.12
C TRP A 60 -0.55 -8.72 -23.59
N LEU A 61 -0.38 -7.57 -24.26
CA LEU A 61 0.05 -7.52 -25.66
C LEU A 61 1.44 -8.14 -25.85
N TYR A 62 2.37 -7.86 -24.92
CA TYR A 62 3.70 -8.45 -24.93
C TYR A 62 3.63 -9.98 -24.76
N LEU A 63 2.93 -10.46 -23.73
CA LEU A 63 2.82 -11.89 -23.43
C LEU A 63 2.08 -12.67 -24.51
N GLN A 64 1.07 -12.07 -25.16
CA GLN A 64 0.39 -12.69 -26.29
C GLN A 64 1.37 -13.04 -27.41
N GLN A 65 2.34 -12.17 -27.68
CA GLN A 65 3.34 -12.35 -28.74
C GLN A 65 4.45 -13.32 -28.34
N THR A 66 4.87 -13.32 -27.07
CA THR A 66 6.05 -14.08 -26.63
C THR A 66 5.73 -15.44 -26.00
N ALA A 67 4.60 -15.57 -25.31
CA ALA A 67 4.22 -16.75 -24.53
C ALA A 67 2.84 -17.33 -24.89
N GLY A 68 2.07 -16.61 -25.71
CA GLY A 68 0.75 -17.02 -26.17
C GLY A 68 -0.40 -16.48 -25.31
N VAL A 69 -1.61 -16.53 -25.89
CA VAL A 69 -2.83 -15.92 -25.33
C VAL A 69 -3.22 -16.51 -23.96
N ALA A 70 -3.05 -17.82 -23.78
CA ALA A 70 -3.42 -18.49 -22.53
C ALA A 70 -2.60 -17.98 -21.34
N VAL A 71 -1.27 -17.87 -21.51
CA VAL A 71 -0.37 -17.34 -20.48
C VAL A 71 -0.64 -15.85 -20.24
N ALA A 72 -0.84 -15.08 -21.31
CA ALA A 72 -1.15 -13.65 -21.22
C ALA A 72 -2.42 -13.41 -20.38
N ASN A 73 -3.49 -14.16 -20.64
CA ASN A 73 -4.73 -14.05 -19.87
C ASN A 73 -4.51 -14.33 -18.39
N THR A 74 -3.86 -15.45 -18.05
CA THR A 74 -3.62 -15.84 -16.66
C THR A 74 -2.79 -14.81 -15.91
N LYS A 75 -1.61 -14.43 -16.46
CA LYS A 75 -0.68 -13.52 -15.80
C LYS A 75 -1.22 -12.10 -15.64
N VAL A 76 -2.02 -11.63 -16.59
CA VAL A 76 -2.63 -10.30 -16.52
C VAL A 76 -3.83 -10.31 -15.55
N MET A 77 -4.58 -11.41 -15.46
CA MET A 77 -5.58 -11.58 -14.39
C MET A 77 -4.93 -11.60 -13.00
N GLU A 78 -3.81 -12.30 -12.85
CA GLU A 78 -3.02 -12.27 -11.61
C GLU A 78 -2.54 -10.86 -11.29
N TYR A 79 -2.04 -10.11 -12.28
CA TYR A 79 -1.64 -8.71 -12.12
C TYR A 79 -2.80 -7.84 -11.64
N PHE A 80 -3.98 -7.91 -12.27
CA PHE A 80 -5.12 -7.07 -11.86
C PHE A 80 -5.68 -7.48 -10.49
N ALA A 81 -5.76 -8.77 -10.20
CA ALA A 81 -6.18 -9.27 -8.90
C ALA A 81 -5.21 -8.81 -7.81
N GLY A 82 -3.91 -8.92 -8.08
CA GLY A 82 -2.86 -8.43 -7.19
C GLY A 82 -2.87 -6.92 -7.02
N TYR A 83 -3.00 -6.18 -8.12
CA TYR A 83 -3.04 -4.71 -8.09
C TYR A 83 -4.22 -4.22 -7.27
N LEU A 84 -5.42 -4.79 -7.46
CA LEU A 84 -6.60 -4.38 -6.69
C LEU A 84 -6.49 -4.77 -5.21
N LEU A 85 -5.94 -5.95 -4.92
CA LEU A 85 -5.66 -6.39 -3.55
C LEU A 85 -4.72 -5.39 -2.85
N GLU A 86 -3.57 -5.13 -3.45
CA GLU A 86 -2.56 -4.20 -2.94
C GLU A 86 -3.10 -2.77 -2.85
N LYS A 87 -3.89 -2.33 -3.84
CA LYS A 87 -4.50 -1.00 -3.82
C LYS A 87 -5.47 -0.83 -2.67
N SER A 88 -6.18 -1.90 -2.31
CA SER A 88 -7.14 -1.92 -1.20
C SER A 88 -6.41 -1.86 0.14
N LEU A 89 -5.39 -2.67 0.31
CA LEU A 89 -4.56 -2.67 1.52
C LEU A 89 -3.81 -1.34 1.68
N ALA A 90 -3.36 -0.73 0.59
CA ALA A 90 -2.75 0.60 0.61
C ALA A 90 -3.69 1.70 1.15
N VAL A 91 -5.01 1.52 1.12
CA VAL A 91 -5.95 2.45 1.78
C VAL A 91 -5.78 2.43 3.30
N ASP A 92 -5.58 1.26 3.88
CA ASP A 92 -5.35 1.09 5.31
C ASP A 92 -4.03 1.76 5.73
N ASN A 93 -2.99 1.61 4.89
CA ASN A 93 -1.70 2.28 5.08
C ASN A 93 -1.88 3.81 5.16
N VAL A 94 -2.73 4.39 4.32
CA VAL A 94 -3.03 5.83 4.34
C VAL A 94 -3.66 6.26 5.67
N PHE A 95 -4.54 5.45 6.26
CA PHE A 95 -5.12 5.78 7.57
C PHE A 95 -4.07 5.82 8.67
N VAL A 96 -3.14 4.86 8.69
CA VAL A 96 -2.01 4.89 9.64
C VAL A 96 -1.13 6.11 9.40
N TRP A 97 -0.90 6.51 8.16
CA TRP A 97 -0.17 7.74 7.86
C TRP A 97 -0.89 8.99 8.38
N LEU A 98 -2.21 9.06 8.24
CA LEU A 98 -3.02 10.15 8.80
C LEU A 98 -2.91 10.19 10.33
N MET A 99 -2.99 9.04 11.00
CA MET A 99 -2.84 8.96 12.46
C MET A 99 -1.45 9.40 12.92
N ILE A 100 -0.39 8.94 12.25
CA ILE A 100 0.99 9.36 12.56
C ILE A 100 1.13 10.87 12.37
N PHE A 101 0.66 11.42 11.24
CA PHE A 101 0.80 12.85 10.98
C PHE A 101 -0.02 13.70 11.95
N ALA A 102 -1.20 13.23 12.37
CA ALA A 102 -2.01 13.89 13.38
C ALA A 102 -1.33 13.87 14.76
N ALA A 103 -0.79 12.72 15.18
CA ALA A 103 -0.11 12.57 16.46
C ALA A 103 1.10 13.49 16.61
N PHE A 104 1.86 13.71 15.53
CA PHE A 104 3.02 14.62 15.52
C PHE A 104 2.67 16.05 15.04
N ALA A 105 1.39 16.36 14.86
CA ALA A 105 0.89 17.65 14.38
C ALA A 105 1.63 18.17 13.13
N ILE A 106 1.87 17.29 12.15
CA ILE A 106 2.67 17.61 10.97
C ILE A 106 1.91 18.58 10.05
N PRO A 107 2.47 19.78 9.76
CA PRO A 107 1.85 20.73 8.85
C PRO A 107 1.66 20.15 7.43
N PRO A 108 0.56 20.47 6.73
CA PRO A 108 0.26 19.95 5.39
C PRO A 108 1.39 20.13 4.36
N ALA A 109 2.17 21.21 4.49
CA ALA A 109 3.31 21.47 3.63
C ALA A 109 4.41 20.39 3.74
N LEU A 110 4.66 19.87 4.94
CA LEU A 110 5.67 18.86 5.24
C LEU A 110 5.16 17.44 4.97
N GLN A 111 3.85 17.19 5.07
CA GLN A 111 3.24 15.91 4.73
C GLN A 111 3.61 15.48 3.31
N ARG A 112 3.56 16.40 2.32
CA ARG A 112 3.99 16.10 0.94
C ARG A 112 5.39 15.53 0.83
N LYS A 113 6.32 16.10 1.60
CA LYS A 113 7.72 15.67 1.63
C LYS A 113 7.81 14.27 2.23
N LEU A 114 7.18 14.05 3.38
CA LEU A 114 7.14 12.74 4.03
C LEU A 114 6.51 11.66 3.15
N LEU A 115 5.40 11.96 2.48
CA LEU A 115 4.74 11.02 1.57
C LEU A 115 5.65 10.63 0.40
N LEU A 116 6.44 11.57 -0.13
CA LEU A 116 7.36 11.29 -1.22
C LEU A 116 8.49 10.35 -0.77
N TYR A 117 9.16 10.69 0.34
CA TYR A 117 10.21 9.82 0.87
C TYR A 117 9.65 8.48 1.35
N GLY A 118 8.44 8.49 1.93
CA GLY A 118 7.66 7.33 2.33
C GLY A 118 7.40 6.36 1.18
N VAL A 119 6.95 6.86 0.03
CA VAL A 119 6.73 6.03 -1.16
C VAL A 119 8.05 5.48 -1.71
N LEU A 120 9.12 6.29 -1.71
CA LEU A 120 10.44 5.83 -2.16
C LEU A 120 11.00 4.72 -1.27
N GLY A 121 10.91 4.87 0.06
CA GLY A 121 11.34 3.84 1.00
C GLY A 121 10.48 2.59 0.91
N ALA A 122 9.15 2.73 0.85
CA ALA A 122 8.22 1.62 0.62
C ALA A 122 8.55 0.83 -0.65
N ILE A 123 8.84 1.50 -1.77
CA ILE A 123 9.25 0.82 -3.01
C ILE A 123 10.50 -0.05 -2.79
N VAL A 124 11.51 0.48 -2.11
CA VAL A 124 12.77 -0.25 -1.84
C VAL A 124 12.51 -1.43 -0.90
N LEU A 125 11.88 -1.17 0.24
CA LEU A 125 11.60 -2.18 1.27
C LEU A 125 10.72 -3.30 0.73
N ARG A 126 9.65 -2.97 0.01
CA ARG A 126 8.78 -3.98 -0.60
C ARG A 126 9.48 -4.77 -1.70
N THR A 127 10.30 -4.14 -2.52
CA THR A 127 11.11 -4.87 -3.51
C THR A 127 11.97 -5.93 -2.80
N ILE A 128 12.64 -5.56 -1.70
CA ILE A 128 13.43 -6.48 -0.88
C ILE A 128 12.56 -7.61 -0.31
N PHE A 129 11.46 -7.29 0.36
CA PHE A 129 10.60 -8.31 0.97
C PHE A 129 9.91 -9.22 -0.04
N ILE A 130 9.56 -8.73 -1.22
CA ILE A 130 8.96 -9.54 -2.28
C ILE A 130 9.98 -10.57 -2.77
N PHE A 131 11.23 -10.18 -3.00
CA PHE A 131 12.26 -11.14 -3.40
C PHE A 131 12.60 -12.14 -2.29
N ILE A 132 12.69 -11.69 -1.04
CA ILE A 132 12.88 -12.58 0.12
C ILE A 132 11.70 -13.55 0.23
N GLY A 133 10.47 -13.05 0.13
CA GLY A 133 9.25 -13.85 0.21
C GLY A 133 9.14 -14.84 -0.93
N ALA A 134 9.47 -14.44 -2.16
CA ALA A 134 9.48 -15.31 -3.33
C ALA A 134 10.49 -16.47 -3.14
N TRP A 135 11.70 -16.14 -2.68
CA TRP A 135 12.71 -17.14 -2.34
C TRP A 135 12.21 -18.08 -1.24
N PHE A 136 11.57 -17.55 -0.20
CA PHE A 136 11.06 -18.35 0.91
C PHE A 136 9.93 -19.29 0.49
N VAL A 137 8.98 -18.82 -0.32
CA VAL A 137 7.88 -19.65 -0.86
C VAL A 137 8.40 -20.71 -1.82
N GLN A 138 9.47 -20.41 -2.57
CA GLN A 138 10.09 -21.38 -3.48
C GLN A 138 10.73 -22.55 -2.71
N GLU A 139 11.41 -22.27 -1.60
CA GLU A 139 12.08 -23.29 -0.79
C GLU A 139 11.11 -24.00 0.16
N PHE A 140 10.16 -23.27 0.72
CA PHE A 140 9.25 -23.73 1.77
C PHE A 140 7.79 -23.55 1.36
N SER A 141 7.30 -24.35 0.41
CA SER A 141 5.90 -24.26 -0.06
C SER A 141 4.86 -24.35 1.07
N TRP A 142 5.16 -25.08 2.14
CA TRP A 142 4.30 -25.19 3.32
C TRP A 142 4.13 -23.87 4.08
N VAL A 143 5.00 -22.87 3.87
CA VAL A 143 4.82 -21.51 4.44
C VAL A 143 3.50 -20.90 4.00
N LEU A 144 2.99 -21.26 2.83
CA LEU A 144 1.72 -20.73 2.34
C LEU A 144 0.57 -21.06 3.30
N TYR A 145 0.64 -22.19 4.02
CA TYR A 145 -0.34 -22.53 5.05
C TYR A 145 -0.23 -21.62 6.29
N ILE A 146 1.00 -21.30 6.72
CA ILE A 146 1.20 -20.32 7.82
C ILE A 146 0.64 -18.97 7.40
N PHE A 147 0.98 -18.51 6.21
CA PHE A 147 0.49 -17.28 5.62
C PHE A 147 -1.04 -17.28 5.53
N GLY A 148 -1.66 -18.37 5.10
CA GLY A 148 -3.11 -18.50 5.06
C GLY A 148 -3.75 -18.40 6.44
N ALA A 149 -3.21 -19.11 7.43
CA ALA A 149 -3.70 -19.04 8.81
C ALA A 149 -3.54 -17.62 9.41
N PHE A 150 -2.41 -16.98 9.13
CA PHE A 150 -2.13 -15.61 9.54
C PHE A 150 -3.13 -14.62 8.95
N LEU A 151 -3.42 -14.70 7.64
CA LEU A 151 -4.40 -13.84 6.96
C LEU A 151 -5.83 -14.04 7.47
N VAL A 152 -6.23 -15.28 7.78
CA VAL A 152 -7.53 -15.53 8.41
C VAL A 152 -7.59 -14.88 9.79
N TYR A 153 -6.53 -15.00 10.57
CA TYR A 153 -6.44 -14.39 11.89
C TYR A 153 -6.51 -12.86 11.82
N THR A 154 -5.69 -12.22 10.97
CA THR A 154 -5.67 -10.76 10.83
C THR A 154 -6.97 -10.25 10.22
N GLY A 155 -7.52 -10.94 9.23
CA GLY A 155 -8.83 -10.62 8.67
C GLY A 155 -9.96 -10.67 9.70
N PHE A 156 -9.96 -11.67 10.60
CA PHE A 156 -10.95 -11.74 11.68
C PHE A 156 -10.78 -10.63 12.72
N LYS A 157 -9.53 -10.21 12.99
CA LYS A 157 -9.25 -9.04 13.83
C LYS A 157 -9.85 -7.76 13.22
N PHE A 158 -9.72 -7.57 11.91
CA PHE A 158 -10.34 -6.44 11.19
C PHE A 158 -11.87 -6.48 11.27
N LEU A 159 -12.48 -7.66 11.16
CA LEU A 159 -13.94 -7.83 11.23
C LEU A 159 -14.53 -7.59 12.62
N LYS A 160 -13.79 -7.91 13.69
CA LYS A 160 -14.20 -7.62 15.07
C LYS A 160 -14.22 -6.13 15.41
N GLY A 161 -13.72 -5.29 14.50
CA GLY A 161 -13.41 -3.91 14.78
C GLY A 161 -12.05 -3.82 15.47
N GLN A 162 -11.30 -2.78 15.12
CA GLN A 162 -10.29 -2.28 16.05
C GLN A 162 -11.11 -1.74 17.22
N GLU A 163 -11.20 -2.48 18.33
CA GLU A 163 -11.54 -1.83 19.60
C GLU A 163 -10.62 -0.61 19.68
N GLU A 164 -11.18 0.54 20.04
CA GLU A 164 -10.44 1.78 20.29
C GLU A 164 -9.47 1.55 21.46
N GLU A 165 -8.45 0.70 21.28
CA GLU A 165 -7.20 0.88 21.96
C GLU A 165 -6.71 2.22 21.44
N ASP A 166 -6.88 3.26 22.26
CA ASP A 166 -6.17 4.53 22.22
C ASP A 166 -4.68 4.21 21.99
N THR A 167 -4.34 3.95 20.73
CA THR A 167 -2.98 3.63 20.33
C THR A 167 -2.31 4.97 20.29
N ASN A 168 -1.93 5.46 21.46
CA ASN A 168 -1.09 6.62 21.59
C ASN A 168 0.18 6.29 20.82
N ILE A 169 0.31 6.86 19.62
CA ILE A 169 1.49 6.69 18.77
C ILE A 169 2.75 7.11 19.54
N GLU A 170 2.58 8.02 20.52
CA GLU A 170 3.61 8.44 21.46
C GLU A 170 4.12 7.33 22.39
N ASP A 171 3.32 6.28 22.62
CA ASP A 171 3.65 5.16 23.48
C ASP A 171 4.23 3.94 22.76
N MET A 172 4.30 3.99 21.42
CA MET A 172 4.80 2.88 20.60
C MET A 172 6.23 2.50 21.00
N ALA A 173 6.47 1.19 21.10
CA ALA A 173 7.77 0.63 21.43
C ALA A 173 8.89 1.15 20.51
N ILE A 174 8.58 1.32 19.22
CA ILE A 174 9.52 1.86 18.23
C ILE A 174 9.89 3.32 18.53
N LEU A 175 8.95 4.17 18.97
CA LEU A 175 9.23 5.55 19.31
C LEU A 175 10.09 5.65 20.58
N LYS A 176 9.78 4.83 21.60
CA LYS A 176 10.59 4.71 22.82
C LYS A 176 12.01 4.24 22.50
N TRP A 177 12.14 3.26 21.61
CA TRP A 177 13.44 2.77 21.14
C TRP A 177 14.22 3.86 20.39
N LEU A 178 13.59 4.58 19.46
CA LEU A 178 14.22 5.68 18.73
C LEU A 178 14.66 6.81 19.66
N ARG A 179 13.81 7.22 20.61
CA ARG A 179 14.15 8.25 21.62
C ARG A 179 15.32 7.86 22.52
N LYS A 180 15.53 6.56 22.74
CA LYS A 180 16.66 6.04 23.52
C LYS A 180 17.97 5.96 22.71
N HIS A 181 17.89 5.63 21.42
CA HIS A 181 19.07 5.37 20.58
C HIS A 181 19.49 6.56 19.71
N MET A 182 18.63 7.56 19.54
CA MET A 182 18.89 8.72 18.70
C MET A 182 18.77 10.03 19.47
N ARG A 183 19.59 11.01 19.07
CA ARG A 183 19.52 12.38 19.56
C ARG A 183 18.45 13.13 18.77
N ILE A 184 17.39 13.56 19.44
CA ILE A 184 16.23 14.17 18.80
C ILE A 184 16.06 15.61 19.27
N THR A 185 15.81 16.53 18.34
CA THR A 185 15.55 17.93 18.69
C THR A 185 14.17 18.08 19.33
N PRO A 186 14.00 19.00 20.32
CA PRO A 186 12.70 19.22 20.95
C PRO A 186 11.67 19.86 20.01
N GLN A 187 12.12 20.64 19.02
CA GLN A 187 11.26 21.32 18.06
C GLN A 187 11.50 20.85 16.62
N MET A 188 10.49 21.08 15.77
CA MET A 188 10.57 20.93 14.33
C MET A 188 11.44 22.03 13.71
N HIS A 189 12.37 21.65 12.84
CA HIS A 189 13.24 22.57 12.12
C HIS A 189 12.86 22.63 10.63
N GLU A 190 11.70 23.23 10.36
CA GLU A 190 11.14 23.38 9.00
C GLU A 190 11.07 22.04 8.25
N ASP A 191 11.76 21.93 7.11
CA ASP A 191 11.76 20.75 6.25
C ASP A 191 13.01 19.86 6.44
N LYS A 192 13.90 20.18 7.38
CA LYS A 192 15.18 19.46 7.55
C LYS A 192 14.97 18.17 8.33
N PHE A 193 15.48 17.05 7.83
CA PHE A 193 15.49 15.79 8.57
C PHE A 193 16.53 15.76 9.68
N PHE A 194 17.69 16.38 9.44
CA PHE A 194 18.79 16.45 10.39
C PHE A 194 19.27 17.89 10.54
N VAL A 195 19.68 18.23 11.76
CA VAL A 195 20.31 19.52 12.06
C VAL A 195 21.59 19.29 12.85
N ARG A 196 22.60 20.13 12.64
CA ARG A 196 23.79 20.13 13.48
C ARG A 196 23.62 21.15 14.59
N GLN A 197 23.69 20.70 15.84
CA GLN A 197 23.70 21.54 17.04
C GLN A 197 24.89 21.15 17.90
N ASN A 198 25.69 22.13 18.31
CA ASN A 198 26.90 21.93 19.12
C ASN A 198 27.88 20.91 18.53
N GLY A 199 28.11 20.96 17.20
CA GLY A 199 29.03 20.05 16.49
C GLY A 199 28.51 18.61 16.30
N MET A 200 27.35 18.27 16.86
CA MET A 200 26.76 16.94 16.78
C MET A 200 25.56 16.93 15.83
N LEU A 201 25.32 15.79 15.16
CA LEU A 201 24.15 15.59 14.31
C LEU A 201 22.94 15.19 15.18
N TRP A 202 21.83 15.89 14.99
CA TRP A 202 20.56 15.64 15.65
C TRP A 202 19.50 15.31 14.61
N ALA A 203 18.67 14.30 14.90
CA ALA A 203 17.48 14.01 14.11
C ALA A 203 16.34 14.94 14.53
N THR A 204 15.58 15.41 13.56
CA THR A 204 14.37 16.19 13.84
C THR A 204 13.16 15.26 14.02
N PRO A 205 12.05 15.74 14.61
CA PRO A 205 10.82 14.96 14.66
C PRO A 205 10.31 14.57 13.26
N LEU A 206 10.62 15.36 12.22
CA LEU A 206 10.29 15.04 10.83
C LEU A 206 10.94 13.73 10.37
N PHE A 207 12.19 13.46 10.78
CA PHE A 207 12.87 12.20 10.45
C PHE A 207 12.28 11.02 11.23
N LEU A 208 11.87 11.24 12.48
CA LEU A 208 11.17 10.23 13.26
C LEU A 208 9.87 9.82 12.59
N VAL A 209 9.07 10.79 12.15
CA VAL A 209 7.82 10.51 11.43
C VAL A 209 8.09 9.72 10.16
N LEU A 210 9.15 10.05 9.41
CA LEU A 210 9.53 9.25 8.23
C LEU A 210 9.83 7.79 8.64
N ILE A 211 10.60 7.55 9.70
CA ILE A 211 10.87 6.19 10.18
C ILE A 211 9.57 5.47 10.58
N LEU A 212 8.65 6.14 11.26
CA LEU A 212 7.36 5.54 11.66
C LEU A 212 6.50 5.17 10.45
N VAL A 213 6.50 6.02 9.42
CA VAL A 213 5.83 5.75 8.14
C VAL A 213 6.43 4.51 7.48
N GLU A 214 7.76 4.44 7.34
CA GLU A 214 8.44 3.27 6.76
C GLU A 214 8.21 2.00 7.59
N ALA A 215 8.28 2.11 8.93
CA ALA A 215 8.03 0.99 9.83
C ALA A 215 6.57 0.50 9.73
N SER A 216 5.62 1.40 9.57
CA SER A 216 4.22 1.01 9.30
C SER A 216 4.10 0.24 7.99
N ASP A 217 4.78 0.66 6.91
CA ASP A 217 4.73 -0.08 5.65
C ASP A 217 5.36 -1.48 5.77
N VAL A 218 6.44 -1.63 6.56
CA VAL A 218 7.00 -2.95 6.90
C VAL A 218 5.98 -3.82 7.64
N ILE A 219 5.24 -3.25 8.60
CA ILE A 219 4.19 -3.98 9.32
C ILE A 219 3.08 -4.40 8.36
N PHE A 220 2.65 -3.51 7.45
CA PHE A 220 1.66 -3.82 6.42
C PHE A 220 2.15 -4.83 5.37
N ALA A 221 3.46 -4.87 5.11
CA ALA A 221 4.07 -5.88 4.26
C ALA A 221 3.86 -7.29 4.82
N VAL A 222 3.73 -7.43 6.15
CA VAL A 222 3.46 -8.73 6.80
C VAL A 222 2.11 -9.31 6.40
N ASP A 223 1.07 -8.48 6.19
CA ASP A 223 -0.23 -8.95 5.68
C ASP A 223 -0.27 -9.00 4.15
N SER A 224 0.21 -7.94 3.49
CA SER A 224 0.07 -7.79 2.04
C SER A 224 0.90 -8.80 1.24
N ILE A 225 2.13 -9.10 1.67
CA ILE A 225 3.02 -10.01 0.93
C ILE A 225 2.51 -11.46 0.93
N PRO A 226 2.12 -12.04 2.08
CA PRO A 226 1.40 -13.31 2.09
C PRO A 226 0.16 -13.33 1.19
N ALA A 227 -0.65 -12.26 1.23
CA ALA A 227 -1.90 -12.19 0.48
C ALA A 227 -1.68 -12.19 -1.05
N ILE A 228 -0.68 -11.45 -1.54
CA ILE A 228 -0.36 -11.43 -2.96
C ILE A 228 0.23 -12.77 -3.44
N PHE A 229 0.97 -13.49 -2.59
CA PHE A 229 1.47 -14.83 -2.92
C PHE A 229 0.37 -15.89 -3.04
N ALA A 230 -0.81 -15.65 -2.44
CA ALA A 230 -2.01 -16.47 -2.66
C ALA A 230 -2.72 -16.17 -4.00
N VAL A 231 -2.40 -15.05 -4.65
CA VAL A 231 -2.85 -14.72 -6.01
C VAL A 231 -1.90 -15.29 -7.04
N THR A 232 -0.61 -15.07 -6.88
CA THR A 232 0.42 -15.52 -7.81
C THR A 232 1.76 -15.72 -7.11
N THR A 233 2.50 -16.74 -7.53
CA THR A 233 3.87 -16.99 -7.09
C THR A 233 4.92 -16.40 -8.04
N ASP A 234 4.49 -15.70 -9.09
CA ASP A 234 5.38 -15.05 -10.05
C ASP A 234 5.95 -13.76 -9.46
N PRO A 235 7.25 -13.68 -9.13
CA PRO A 235 7.82 -12.52 -8.44
C PRO A 235 7.74 -11.25 -9.28
N PHE A 236 7.70 -11.34 -10.61
CA PHE A 236 7.54 -10.18 -11.48
C PHE A 236 6.13 -9.63 -11.39
N ILE A 237 5.11 -10.48 -11.43
CA ILE A 237 3.71 -10.04 -11.26
C ILE A 237 3.48 -9.47 -9.86
N VAL A 238 4.00 -10.14 -8.82
CA VAL A 238 3.93 -9.65 -7.44
C VAL A 238 4.55 -8.26 -7.32
N LEU A 239 5.78 -8.08 -7.81
CA LEU A 239 6.49 -6.80 -7.77
C LEU A 239 5.75 -5.70 -8.53
N THR A 240 5.34 -6.00 -9.77
CA THR A 240 4.73 -4.98 -10.64
C THR A 240 3.37 -4.54 -10.16
N ALA A 241 2.53 -5.47 -9.71
CA ALA A 241 1.23 -5.16 -9.10
C ALA A 241 1.38 -4.31 -7.84
N ASN A 242 2.31 -4.67 -6.97
CA ASN A 242 2.54 -4.02 -5.69
C ASN A 242 3.09 -2.60 -5.86
N LEU A 243 4.12 -2.42 -6.70
CA LEU A 243 4.66 -1.08 -6.95
C LEU A 243 3.65 -0.19 -7.68
N MET A 244 2.92 -0.72 -8.66
CA MET A 244 1.86 0.05 -9.35
C MET A 244 0.73 0.49 -8.42
N ALA A 245 0.40 -0.31 -7.39
CA ALA A 245 -0.62 0.05 -6.41
C ALA A 245 -0.19 1.21 -5.50
N ILE A 246 1.10 1.27 -5.14
CA ILE A 246 1.68 2.31 -4.28
C ILE A 246 2.04 3.56 -5.08
N LEU A 247 2.36 3.43 -6.36
CA LEU A 247 2.49 4.58 -7.25
C LEU A 247 1.15 5.34 -7.26
N GLY A 248 1.19 6.60 -6.83
CA GLY A 248 -0.02 7.42 -6.61
C GLY A 248 -0.58 7.42 -5.18
N LEU A 249 0.07 6.75 -4.22
CA LEU A 249 -0.32 6.77 -2.81
C LEU A 249 -0.38 8.20 -2.25
N ARG A 250 0.50 9.08 -2.70
CA ARG A 250 0.46 10.50 -2.33
C ARG A 250 -0.82 11.21 -2.79
N ALA A 251 -1.28 10.96 -4.01
CA ALA A 251 -2.54 11.53 -4.51
C ALA A 251 -3.74 10.94 -3.75
N MET A 252 -3.68 9.65 -3.48
CA MET A 252 -4.67 8.93 -2.70
C MET A 252 -4.75 9.42 -1.24
N PHE A 253 -3.61 9.72 -0.62
CA PHE A 253 -3.54 10.32 0.70
C PHE A 253 -4.34 11.63 0.76
N PHE A 254 -4.12 12.56 -0.18
CA PHE A 254 -4.86 13.83 -0.20
C PHE A 254 -6.34 13.68 -0.56
N LEU A 255 -6.70 12.64 -1.32
CA LEU A 255 -8.08 12.32 -1.61
C LEU A 255 -8.79 11.78 -0.34
N LEU A 256 -8.10 10.92 0.41
CA LEU A 256 -8.64 10.28 1.60
C LEU A 256 -8.57 11.16 2.83
N SER A 257 -7.59 12.06 2.98
CA SER A 257 -7.55 12.98 4.12
C SER A 257 -8.82 13.83 4.23
N GLY A 258 -9.44 14.17 3.10
CA GLY A 258 -10.74 14.87 3.05
C GLY A 258 -11.97 13.95 3.10
N ALA A 259 -11.80 12.64 2.95
CA ALA A 259 -12.87 11.64 2.95
C ALA A 259 -12.76 10.64 4.11
N ALA A 260 -11.76 10.76 4.98
CA ALA A 260 -11.40 9.77 6.00
C ALA A 260 -12.57 9.50 6.95
N SER A 261 -13.25 10.56 7.40
CA SER A 261 -14.45 10.46 8.24
C SER A 261 -15.63 9.75 7.57
N LYS A 262 -15.58 9.54 6.25
CA LYS A 262 -16.65 8.92 5.47
C LYS A 262 -16.43 7.43 5.21
N MET A 263 -15.25 6.89 5.50
CA MET A 263 -14.81 5.55 5.08
C MET A 263 -14.88 4.52 6.20
N HIS A 264 -15.96 4.54 6.99
CA HIS A 264 -16.09 3.72 8.20
C HIS A 264 -16.12 2.20 7.93
N TYR A 265 -16.69 1.74 6.82
CA TYR A 265 -16.83 0.30 6.54
C TYR A 265 -15.64 -0.31 5.80
N LEU A 266 -14.62 0.47 5.47
CA LEU A 266 -13.50 -0.02 4.69
C LEU A 266 -12.67 -1.09 5.41
N PRO A 267 -12.32 -0.95 6.70
CA PRO A 267 -11.58 -1.99 7.44
C PRO A 267 -12.31 -3.34 7.42
N TYR A 268 -13.65 -3.35 7.54
CA TYR A 268 -14.45 -4.57 7.44
C TYR A 268 -14.35 -5.23 6.06
N GLY A 269 -14.33 -4.41 4.99
CA GLY A 269 -14.12 -4.90 3.63
C GLY A 269 -12.76 -5.57 3.44
N LEU A 270 -11.70 -4.94 3.98
CA LEU A 270 -10.35 -5.51 3.96
C LEU A 270 -10.29 -6.81 4.77
N GLY A 271 -10.89 -6.83 5.97
CA GLY A 271 -10.98 -8.04 6.78
C GLY A 271 -11.65 -9.21 6.05
N LEU A 272 -12.75 -8.93 5.34
CA LEU A 272 -13.44 -9.95 4.54
C LEU A 272 -12.57 -10.48 3.39
N ILE A 273 -11.83 -9.58 2.71
CA ILE A 273 -10.88 -9.96 1.65
C ILE A 273 -9.75 -10.82 2.22
N LEU A 274 -9.17 -10.44 3.36
CA LEU A 274 -8.08 -11.18 4.02
C LEU A 274 -8.53 -12.58 4.45
N VAL A 275 -9.71 -12.71 5.07
CA VAL A 275 -10.27 -14.03 5.45
C VAL A 275 -10.48 -14.89 4.22
N PHE A 276 -11.05 -14.34 3.15
CA PHE A 276 -11.30 -15.07 1.91
C PHE A 276 -9.99 -15.56 1.26
N ILE A 277 -8.99 -14.68 1.14
CA ILE A 277 -7.69 -15.03 0.56
C ILE A 277 -6.95 -16.02 1.44
N GLY A 278 -6.94 -15.81 2.76
CA GLY A 278 -6.32 -16.73 3.71
C GLY A 278 -6.94 -18.12 3.65
N PHE A 279 -8.27 -18.22 3.54
CA PHE A 279 -8.96 -19.49 3.37
C PHE A 279 -8.63 -20.17 2.03
N LYS A 280 -8.59 -19.40 0.92
CA LYS A 280 -8.13 -19.90 -0.38
C LYS A 280 -6.71 -20.48 -0.27
N MET A 281 -5.83 -19.80 0.46
CA MET A 281 -4.45 -20.20 0.66
C MET A 281 -4.32 -21.47 1.52
N LEU A 282 -5.19 -21.64 2.52
CA LEU A 282 -5.27 -22.88 3.32
C LEU A 282 -5.83 -24.07 2.53
N MET A 283 -6.54 -23.81 1.43
CA MET A 283 -7.15 -24.84 0.57
C MET A 283 -6.33 -25.16 -0.68
N LEU A 284 -5.09 -24.68 -0.80
CA LEU A 284 -4.28 -24.81 -2.02
C LEU A 284 -4.20 -26.25 -2.56
N ASP A 285 -4.01 -27.25 -1.71
CA ASP A 285 -3.91 -28.66 -2.14
C ASP A 285 -5.26 -29.36 -2.35
N VAL A 286 -6.37 -28.75 -1.90
CA VAL A 286 -7.72 -29.37 -1.94
C VAL A 286 -8.56 -28.78 -3.08
N PHE A 287 -8.45 -27.47 -3.32
CA PHE A 287 -9.28 -26.76 -4.28
C PHE A 287 -8.51 -25.62 -4.97
N HIS A 288 -8.26 -25.79 -6.27
CA HIS A 288 -7.68 -24.74 -7.10
C HIS A 288 -8.76 -23.74 -7.50
N MET A 289 -8.95 -22.71 -6.69
CA MET A 289 -9.94 -21.67 -6.97
C MET A 289 -9.53 -20.83 -8.19
N PRO A 290 -10.38 -20.71 -9.22
CA PRO A 290 -10.10 -19.85 -10.35
C PRO A 290 -9.89 -18.38 -9.93
N ILE A 291 -8.87 -17.75 -10.50
CA ILE A 291 -8.47 -16.37 -10.16
C ILE A 291 -9.61 -15.37 -10.39
N TRP A 292 -10.45 -15.57 -11.40
CA TRP A 292 -11.59 -14.71 -11.69
C TRP A 292 -12.62 -14.65 -10.54
N ILE A 293 -12.76 -15.73 -9.76
CA ILE A 293 -13.61 -15.75 -8.57
C ILE A 293 -13.00 -14.84 -7.50
N SER A 294 -11.69 -14.96 -7.27
CA SER A 294 -10.99 -14.11 -6.30
C SER A 294 -11.05 -12.64 -6.68
N LEU A 295 -10.79 -12.34 -7.96
CA LEU A 295 -10.89 -10.98 -8.50
C LEU A 295 -12.31 -10.43 -8.35
N GLY A 296 -13.33 -11.21 -8.72
CA GLY A 296 -14.74 -10.83 -8.59
C GLY A 296 -15.12 -10.55 -7.14
N PHE A 297 -14.69 -11.41 -6.21
CA PHE A 297 -14.91 -11.22 -4.78
C PHE A 297 -14.30 -9.90 -4.28
N ILE A 298 -13.02 -9.65 -4.59
CA ILE A 298 -12.33 -8.40 -4.22
C ILE A 298 -13.10 -7.18 -4.74
N VAL A 299 -13.45 -7.16 -6.03
CA VAL A 299 -14.18 -6.03 -6.64
C VAL A 299 -15.54 -5.82 -5.99
N ILE A 300 -16.31 -6.88 -5.77
CA ILE A 300 -17.65 -6.80 -5.17
C ILE A 300 -17.55 -6.30 -3.73
N THR A 301 -16.64 -6.84 -2.93
CA THR A 301 -16.46 -6.44 -1.53
C THR A 301 -16.08 -4.96 -1.43
N LEU A 302 -15.12 -4.49 -2.24
CA LEU A 302 -14.72 -3.08 -2.26
C LEU A 302 -15.84 -2.16 -2.73
N ALA A 303 -16.58 -2.56 -3.76
CA ALA A 303 -17.70 -1.76 -4.27
C ALA A 303 -18.81 -1.62 -3.22
N ILE A 304 -19.17 -2.72 -2.54
CA ILE A 304 -20.18 -2.72 -1.48
C ILE A 304 -19.71 -1.87 -0.29
N THR A 305 -18.48 -2.06 0.19
CA THR A 305 -17.98 -1.33 1.37
C THR A 305 -17.79 0.15 1.11
N ALA A 306 -17.31 0.53 -0.09
CA ALA A 306 -17.22 1.92 -0.50
C ALA A 306 -18.61 2.57 -0.60
N TRP A 307 -19.58 1.87 -1.19
CA TRP A 307 -20.95 2.37 -1.32
C TRP A 307 -21.65 2.53 0.04
N LEU A 308 -21.53 1.54 0.92
CA LEU A 308 -22.05 1.60 2.29
C LEU A 308 -21.43 2.75 3.08
N SER A 309 -20.11 2.94 2.96
CA SER A 309 -19.36 4.03 3.59
C SER A 309 -19.89 5.40 3.16
N ILE A 310 -20.08 5.60 1.85
CA ILE A 310 -20.64 6.85 1.31
C ILE A 310 -22.07 7.09 1.79
N ARG A 311 -22.91 6.04 1.84
CA ARG A 311 -24.29 6.14 2.34
C ARG A 311 -24.36 6.50 3.82
N HIS A 312 -23.52 5.88 4.64
CA HIS A 312 -23.44 6.18 6.07
C HIS A 312 -23.06 7.63 6.32
N SER A 313 -22.07 8.15 5.60
CA SER A 313 -21.66 9.56 5.70
C SER A 313 -22.78 10.53 5.33
N LYS A 314 -23.58 10.24 4.29
CA LYS A 314 -24.72 11.10 3.92
C LYS A 314 -25.77 11.17 5.03
N LYS A 315 -26.12 10.01 5.61
CA LYS A 315 -27.14 9.93 6.67
C LYS A 315 -26.70 10.68 7.93
N TYR A 316 -25.43 10.57 8.32
CA TYR A 316 -24.90 11.30 9.49
C TYR A 316 -24.95 12.83 9.31
N ASN A 317 -24.61 13.32 8.11
CA ASN A 317 -24.72 14.76 7.78
C ASN A 317 -26.17 15.26 7.68
N GLU A 318 -27.13 14.42 7.30
CA GLU A 318 -28.56 14.78 7.28
C GLU A 318 -29.20 14.81 8.68
N THR A 319 -28.63 14.07 9.64
CA THR A 319 -29.15 14.05 11.04
C THR A 319 -28.57 15.16 11.92
N THR A 320 -27.55 15.88 11.44
CA THR A 320 -26.82 16.93 12.18
C THR A 320 -27.09 18.36 11.66
N LEU A 321 -28.00 18.51 10.69
CA LEU A 321 -28.55 19.77 10.20
C LEU A 321 -30.00 19.93 10.65
#